data_AF-A0A7S2KCW6-F1
#
_entry.id   AF-A0A7S2KCW6-F1
#
_cell.length_a   1.000
_cell.length_b   1.000
_cell.length_c   1.000
_cell.angle_alpha   90.00
_cell.angle_beta   90.00
_cell.angle_gamma   90.00
#
_symmetry.space_group_name_H-M   'P 1'
#
loop_
_entity.id
_entity.type
_entity.pdbx_description
1 polymer ?
#
loop_
_entity_poly.entity_id
_entity_poly.type
_entity_poly.pdbx_seq_one_letter_code
_entity_poly.pdbx_strand_id
1 'polypeptide(L)'
;LDMVIGDRMIVEIDGPSHFYKDTNSRTASSLMKNMLLTAMGFHVRHLNYQEWAQCGTPEKRTLYCSTFWRDVLASQGPAGQEEAGQPLPLVDILELVTSLRADGDA
;
A
#
# COMPACT_ATOMS: atom_id res chain seq x y z
N LEU A 1 9.98 -4.59 -7.24
CA LEU A 1 8.87 -5.45 -6.79
C LEU A 1 9.17 -5.75 -5.34
N ASP A 2 8.36 -5.14 -4.47
CA ASP A 2 8.72 -5.04 -3.05
C ASP A 2 7.87 -6.00 -2.23
N MET A 3 6.56 -6.09 -2.51
CA MET A 3 5.65 -7.01 -1.83
C MET A 3 4.64 -7.60 -2.81
N VAL A 4 4.31 -8.88 -2.62
CA VAL A 4 3.22 -9.60 -3.30
C VAL A 4 2.21 -10.06 -2.24
N ILE A 5 0.92 -9.86 -2.50
CA ILE A 5 -0.17 -10.19 -1.58
C ILE A 5 -1.19 -11.04 -2.33
N GLY A 6 -1.40 -12.27 -1.86
CA GLY A 6 -2.20 -13.27 -2.59
C GLY A 6 -1.61 -13.54 -3.98
N ASP A 7 -2.48 -13.84 -4.94
CA ASP A 7 -2.03 -14.32 -6.26
C ASP A 7 -1.79 -13.20 -7.27
N ARG A 8 -2.49 -12.06 -7.13
CA ARG A 8 -2.55 -11.02 -8.17
C ARG A 8 -2.30 -9.60 -7.68
N MET A 9 -1.98 -9.38 -6.40
CA MET A 9 -1.73 -8.02 -5.92
C MET A 9 -0.25 -7.79 -5.65
N ILE A 10 0.25 -6.68 -6.16
CA ILE A 10 1.63 -6.21 -5.90
C ILE A 10 1.54 -4.86 -5.21
N VAL A 11 2.30 -4.70 -4.14
CA VAL A 11 2.56 -3.39 -3.55
C VAL A 11 3.99 -3.00 -3.90
N GLU A 12 4.14 -1.84 -4.53
CA GLU A 12 5.44 -1.23 -4.83
C GLU A 12 5.63 0.06 -4.05
N ILE A 13 6.82 0.20 -3.49
CA ILE A 13 7.27 1.40 -2.78
C ILE A 13 8.06 2.24 -3.79
N ASP A 14 7.45 3.32 -4.26
CA ASP A 14 8.11 4.20 -5.22
C ASP A 14 9.08 5.12 -4.49
N GLY A 15 10.33 4.69 -4.37
CA GLY A 15 11.43 5.53 -3.90
C GLY A 15 11.85 6.63 -4.90
N PRO A 16 12.77 7.53 -4.51
CA PRO A 16 13.23 8.65 -5.35
C PRO A 16 13.70 8.27 -6.75
N SER A 17 14.33 7.10 -6.92
CA SER A 17 14.82 6.60 -8.21
C SER A 17 13.72 6.25 -9.22
N HIS A 18 12.47 6.12 -8.77
CA HIS A 18 11.34 5.87 -9.66
C HIS A 18 10.89 7.12 -10.43
N PHE A 19 11.43 8.30 -10.09
CA PHE A 19 11.05 9.58 -10.66
C PHE A 19 12.24 10.29 -11.28
N TYR A 20 11.99 11.11 -12.30
CA TYR A 20 13.03 12.03 -12.78
C TYR A 20 13.33 13.07 -11.70
N LYS A 21 14.60 13.45 -11.61
CA LYS A 21 15.09 14.39 -10.61
C LYS A 21 14.25 15.68 -10.62
N ASP A 22 13.86 16.13 -9.44
CA ASP A 22 13.09 17.36 -9.21
C ASP A 22 11.71 17.39 -9.92
N THR A 23 11.14 16.21 -10.20
CA THR A 23 9.80 16.09 -10.79
C THR A 23 8.95 15.05 -10.04
N ASN A 24 7.64 15.08 -10.30
CA ASN A 24 6.71 14.01 -9.91
C ASN A 24 6.47 13.02 -11.06
N SER A 25 7.28 13.09 -12.12
CA SER A 25 7.15 12.25 -13.31
C SER A 25 7.97 10.99 -13.17
N ARG A 26 7.34 9.83 -13.39
CA ARG A 26 8.01 8.54 -13.36
C ARG A 26 9.03 8.38 -14.48
N THR A 27 10.11 7.66 -14.21
CA THR A 27 11.08 7.28 -15.23
C THR A 27 10.49 6.29 -16.22
N ALA A 28 11.06 6.23 -17.43
CA ALA A 28 10.66 5.25 -18.44
C ALA A 28 10.77 3.81 -17.92
N SER A 29 11.79 3.50 -17.11
CA SER A 29 11.95 2.19 -16.49
C SER A 29 10.87 1.88 -15.46
N SER A 30 10.48 2.85 -14.62
CA SER A 30 9.37 2.69 -13.67
C SER A 30 8.04 2.46 -14.39
N LEU A 31 7.78 3.20 -15.47
CA LEU A 31 6.57 3.02 -16.28
C LEU A 31 6.54 1.65 -16.96
N MET A 32 7.65 1.25 -17.59
CA MET A 32 7.77 -0.04 -18.26
C MET A 32 7.55 -1.21 -17.28
N LYS A 33 8.12 -1.13 -16.08
CA LYS A 33 7.90 -2.11 -15.02
C LYS A 33 6.41 -2.23 -14.67
N ASN A 34 5.72 -1.11 -14.42
CA ASN A 34 4.29 -1.12 -14.12
C ASN A 34 3.45 -1.70 -15.28
N MET A 35 3.77 -1.33 -16.52
CA MET A 35 3.11 -1.86 -17.71
C MET A 35 3.26 -3.38 -17.81
N LEU A 36 4.46 -3.91 -17.57
CA LEU A 36 4.72 -5.34 -17.62
C LEU A 36 3.92 -6.10 -16.55
N LEU A 37 3.92 -5.60 -15.30
CA LEU A 37 3.17 -6.21 -14.20
C LEU A 37 1.66 -6.21 -14.49
N THR A 38 1.14 -5.08 -14.97
CA THR A 38 -0.28 -4.96 -15.34
C THR A 38 -0.64 -5.87 -16.51
N ALA A 39 0.23 -5.99 -17.53
CA ALA A 39 0.04 -6.88 -18.67
C ALA A 39 0.03 -8.36 -18.27
N MET A 40 0.75 -8.73 -17.21
CA MET A 40 0.71 -10.08 -16.61
C MET A 40 -0.55 -10.32 -15.76
N GLY A 41 -1.43 -9.33 -15.62
CA GLY A 41 -2.67 -9.44 -14.86
C GLY A 41 -2.51 -9.24 -13.36
N PHE A 42 -1.46 -8.55 -12.93
CA PHE A 42 -1.32 -8.08 -11.56
C PHE A 42 -2.02 -6.73 -11.36
N HIS A 43 -2.65 -6.57 -10.19
CA HIS A 43 -3.10 -5.31 -9.64
C HIS A 43 -1.96 -4.67 -8.85
N VAL A 44 -1.35 -3.63 -9.42
CA VAL A 44 -0.23 -2.92 -8.80
C VAL A 44 -0.75 -1.74 -7.98
N ARG A 45 -0.35 -1.68 -6.71
CA ARG A 45 -0.61 -0.58 -5.78
C ARG A 45 0.70 0.10 -5.44
N HIS A 46 0.71 1.42 -5.56
CA HIS A 46 1.91 2.24 -5.42
C HIS A 46 1.86 3.05 -4.13
N LEU A 47 2.91 2.97 -3.33
CA LEU A 47 3.12 3.82 -2.16
C LEU A 47 4.21 4.84 -2.49
N ASN A 48 3.83 6.10 -2.68
CA ASN A 48 4.71 7.14 -3.21
C ASN A 48 5.56 7.80 -2.11
N TYR A 49 6.89 7.79 -2.26
CA TYR A 49 7.76 8.45 -1.29
C TYR A 49 7.52 9.96 -1.16
N GLN A 50 7.04 10.63 -2.22
CA GLN A 50 6.79 12.07 -2.20
C GLN A 50 5.61 12.41 -1.28
N GLU A 51 4.53 11.62 -1.36
CA GLU A 51 3.37 11.73 -0.48
C GLU A 51 3.74 11.41 0.97
N TRP A 52 4.52 10.35 1.16
CA TRP A 52 5.08 9.99 2.46
C TRP A 52 5.95 11.12 3.07
N ALA A 53 6.78 11.76 2.24
CA ALA A 53 7.62 12.87 2.66
C ALA A 53 6.78 14.11 3.04
N GLN A 54 5.67 14.36 2.35
CA GLN A 54 4.75 15.46 2.64
C GLN A 54 3.95 15.28 3.94
N CYS A 55 3.86 14.06 4.48
CA CYS A 55 3.14 13.82 5.74
C CYS A 55 3.72 14.63 6.91
N GLY A 56 5.04 14.83 6.98
CA GLY A 56 5.70 15.72 7.96
C GLY A 56 5.69 15.25 9.42
N THR A 57 4.64 14.59 9.90
CA THR A 57 4.51 14.09 11.28
C THR A 57 4.28 12.57 11.32
N PRO A 58 4.64 11.88 12.43
CA PRO A 58 4.35 10.46 12.62
C PRO A 58 2.86 10.13 12.49
N GLU A 59 1.97 10.96 13.05
CA GLU A 59 0.51 10.76 13.03
C GLU A 59 -0.02 10.72 11.59
N LYS A 60 0.43 11.68 10.77
CA LYS A 60 0.03 11.78 9.36
C LYS A 60 0.58 10.61 8.56
N ARG A 61 1.81 10.16 8.85
CA ARG A 61 2.39 8.95 8.25
C ARG A 61 1.59 7.69 8.60
N THR A 62 1.19 7.55 9.86
CA THR A 62 0.35 6.43 10.30
C THR A 62 -1.01 6.46 9.62
N LEU A 63 -1.63 7.64 9.49
CA LEU A 63 -2.90 7.78 8.78
C LEU A 63 -2.76 7.48 7.28
N TYR A 64 -1.68 7.94 6.64
CA TYR A 64 -1.38 7.63 5.25
C TYR A 64 -1.20 6.11 5.03
N CYS A 65 -0.43 5.45 5.90
CA CYS A 65 -0.29 3.99 5.84
C CYS A 65 -1.63 3.27 6.09
N SER A 66 -2.41 3.66 7.09
CA SER A 66 -3.65 2.96 7.42
C SER A 66 -4.71 3.11 6.33
N THR A 67 -4.80 4.29 5.69
CA THR A 67 -5.67 4.51 4.54
C THR A 67 -5.22 3.69 3.33
N PHE A 68 -3.93 3.71 3.01
CA PHE A 68 -3.37 2.87 1.94
C PHE A 68 -3.69 1.38 2.15
N TRP A 69 -3.42 0.84 3.34
CA TRP A 69 -3.63 -0.57 3.62
C TRP A 69 -5.12 -0.95 3.64
N ARG A 70 -5.99 -0.06 4.12
CA ARG A 70 -7.43 -0.26 4.03
C ARG A 70 -7.89 -0.41 2.58
N ASP A 71 -7.39 0.45 1.69
CA ASP A 71 -7.76 0.41 0.26
C ASP A 71 -7.19 -0.82 -0.46
N VAL A 72 -5.99 -1.27 -0.08
CA VAL A 72 -5.38 -2.51 -0.57
C VAL A 72 -6.25 -3.70 -0.17
N LEU A 73 -6.59 -3.82 1.12
CA LEU A 73 -7.40 -4.93 1.64
C LEU A 73 -8.82 -4.93 1.08
N ALA A 74 -9.46 -3.76 0.94
CA ALA A 74 -10.78 -3.65 0.33
C ALA A 74 -10.80 -4.09 -1.14
N SER A 75 -9.70 -3.87 -1.88
CA SER A 75 -9.58 -4.30 -3.27
C SER A 75 -9.32 -5.80 -3.47
N GLN A 76 -9.12 -6.55 -2.38
CA GLN A 76 -9.10 -8.02 -2.39
C GLN A 76 -10.51 -8.64 -2.29
N GLY A 77 -11.59 -7.83 -2.36
CA GLY A 77 -12.98 -8.32 -2.43
C GLY A 77 -13.21 -9.28 -3.62
N PRO A 78 -14.12 -10.26 -3.49
CA PRO A 78 -13.93 -11.60 -4.05
C PRO A 78 -14.03 -11.61 -5.57
N ALA A 79 -12.89 -11.71 -6.23
CA ALA A 79 -12.80 -12.23 -7.59
C ALA A 79 -13.01 -13.76 -7.55
N GLY A 80 -14.26 -14.18 -7.37
CA GLY A 80 -14.71 -15.56 -7.60
C GLY A 80 -14.64 -16.50 -6.39
N GLN A 81 -15.62 -16.42 -5.50
CA GLN A 81 -16.11 -17.60 -4.76
C GLN A 81 -17.51 -17.30 -4.18
N GLU A 82 -18.53 -17.97 -4.72
CA GLU A 82 -19.60 -18.51 -3.89
C GLU A 82 -18.92 -19.44 -2.87
N GLU A 83 -18.72 -18.98 -1.65
CA GLU A 83 -18.92 -19.76 -0.42
C GLU A 83 -18.64 -18.88 0.81
N ALA A 84 -19.47 -19.07 1.82
CA ALA A 84 -19.51 -18.30 3.04
C ALA A 84 -18.24 -18.53 3.89
N GLY A 85 -17.20 -17.73 3.66
CA GLY A 85 -16.09 -17.54 4.60
C GLY A 85 -16.37 -16.31 5.45
N GLN A 86 -16.43 -16.48 6.79
CA GLN A 86 -16.63 -15.37 7.73
C GLN A 86 -15.72 -14.18 7.40
N PRO A 87 -16.23 -12.93 7.46
CA PRO A 87 -15.38 -11.76 7.33
C PRO A 87 -14.32 -11.86 8.42
N LEU A 88 -13.05 -11.96 8.01
CA LEU A 88 -11.93 -11.89 8.94
C LEU A 88 -12.11 -10.61 9.77
N PRO A 89 -12.04 -10.68 11.11
CA PRO A 89 -12.24 -9.50 11.93
C PRO A 89 -11.13 -8.54 11.56
N LEU A 90 -11.49 -7.44 10.91
CA LEU A 90 -10.64 -6.28 10.79
C LEU A 90 -10.38 -5.83 12.22
N VAL A 91 -9.31 -6.34 12.84
CA VAL A 91 -8.72 -5.67 13.98
C VAL A 91 -8.46 -4.25 13.49
N ASP A 92 -9.19 -3.31 14.09
CA ASP A 92 -9.22 -1.94 13.63
C ASP A 92 -7.77 -1.47 13.68
N ILE A 93 -7.19 -1.12 12.52
CA ILE A 93 -5.79 -0.71 12.46
C ILE A 93 -5.57 0.50 13.41
N LEU A 94 -6.63 1.28 13.64
CA LEU A 94 -6.69 2.30 14.69
C LEU A 94 -6.49 1.70 16.09
N GLU A 95 -7.18 0.61 16.44
CA GLU A 95 -7.07 -0.08 17.72
C GLU A 95 -5.66 -0.67 17.92
N LEU A 96 -5.07 -1.28 16.89
CA LEU A 96 -3.70 -1.80 16.91
C LEU A 96 -2.65 -0.67 17.05
N VAL A 97 -2.87 0.45 16.38
CA VAL A 97 -1.97 1.62 16.50
C VAL A 97 -2.12 2.29 17.87
N THR A 98 -3.32 2.30 18.45
CA THR A 98 -3.54 2.84 19.80
C THR A 98 -2.95 1.96 20.89
N SER A 99 -2.98 0.63 20.74
CA SER A 99 -2.37 -0.27 21.72
C SER A 99 -0.84 -0.18 21.70
N LEU A 100 -0.22 -0.05 20.53
CA LEU A 100 1.23 0.16 20.40
C LEU A 100 1.71 1.50 20.97
N ARG A 101 0.84 2.51 21.10
CA ARG A 101 1.16 3.78 21.79
C ARG A 101 1.03 3.68 23.31
N ALA A 102 0.19 2.79 23.83
CA ALA A 102 -0.01 2.62 25.26
C ALA A 102 1.19 1.94 25.97
N ASP A 103 1.94 1.12 25.25
CA ASP A 103 3.10 0.39 25.78
C ASP A 103 4.41 1.22 25.79
N GLY A 104 4.38 2.47 25.30
CA GLY A 104 5.57 3.34 25.18
C GLY A 104 5.76 4.39 26.28
N ASP A 105 4.83 4.48 27.24
CA ASP A 105 4.82 5.49 28.33
C ASP A 105 5.00 4.86 29.73
N ALA A 106 5.85 3.82 29.84
CA ALA A 106 6.26 3.20 31.10
C ALA A 106 7.76 3.37 31.38
#